data_AF-A0A537FS29-F1
#
_entry.id   AF-A0A537FS29-F1
#
_cell.length_a   1.000
_cell.length_b   1.000
_cell.length_c   1.000
_cell.angle_alpha   90.00
_cell.angle_beta   90.00
_cell.angle_gamma   90.00
#
_symmetry.space_group_name_H-M   'P 1'
#
loop_
_entity.id
_entity.type
_entity.pdbx_description
1 polymer ?
#
loop_
_entity_poly.entity_id
_entity_poly.type
_entity_poly.pdbx_seq_one_letter_code
_entity_poly.pdbx_strand_id
1 'polypeptide(L)'
;MTALVLDTSAFIMGFNPSRYLSKADRDVLALAMELKLDGHEPIIVSDDYAIQNLADHLQIQHGSLANFGIVHRFRWIMYCPACYRRYKPPEKKCRICGTQLKRKVLSKASASRC
;
A
#
# COMPACT_ATOMS: atom_id res chain seq x y z
N MET A 1 28.77 -15.93 -28.01
CA MET A 1 28.11 -16.94 -27.15
C MET A 1 28.92 -17.04 -25.87
N THR A 2 28.87 -15.99 -25.06
CA THR A 2 29.65 -15.85 -23.83
C THR A 2 28.84 -16.48 -22.72
N ALA A 3 29.25 -17.68 -22.32
CA ALA A 3 28.79 -18.30 -21.10
C ALA A 3 29.17 -17.41 -19.91
N LEU A 4 28.21 -16.62 -19.43
CA LEU A 4 28.26 -16.03 -18.10
C LEU A 4 27.65 -17.05 -17.16
N VAL A 5 28.44 -18.06 -16.80
CA VAL A 5 28.26 -18.78 -15.53
C VAL A 5 28.74 -17.81 -14.45
N LEU A 6 27.91 -16.84 -14.10
CA LEU A 6 28.08 -16.06 -12.88
C LEU A 6 27.01 -16.56 -11.90
N ASP A 7 27.41 -17.50 -11.04
CA ASP A 7 26.92 -17.64 -9.67
C ASP A 7 25.41 -17.59 -9.40
N THR A 8 24.58 -18.24 -10.24
CA THR A 8 23.15 -18.43 -9.89
C THR A 8 22.96 -19.24 -8.59
N SER A 9 24.00 -19.91 -8.10
CA SER A 9 24.05 -20.67 -6.85
C SER A 9 24.31 -19.83 -5.59
N ALA A 10 24.92 -18.64 -5.68
CA ALA A 10 25.14 -17.78 -4.51
C ALA A 10 23.95 -16.83 -4.23
N PHE A 11 23.09 -16.61 -5.22
CA PHE A 11 22.03 -15.60 -5.18
C PHE A 11 20.79 -15.98 -4.33
N ILE A 12 20.66 -17.24 -3.87
CA ILE A 12 19.48 -17.75 -3.15
C ILE A 12 19.82 -18.23 -1.72
N MET A 13 20.90 -17.75 -1.11
CA MET A 13 21.20 -18.05 0.30
C MET A 13 20.34 -17.20 1.25
N GLY A 14 19.03 -17.49 1.32
CA GLY A 14 18.17 -17.06 2.43
C GLY A 14 16.73 -16.65 2.07
N PHE A 15 16.45 -16.34 0.81
CA PHE A 15 15.12 -15.91 0.37
C PHE A 15 14.53 -16.92 -0.60
N ASN A 16 13.40 -17.56 -0.24
CA ASN A 16 12.62 -18.37 -1.19
C ASN A 16 11.49 -17.49 -1.75
N PRO A 17 11.71 -16.76 -2.86
CA PRO A 17 10.71 -15.86 -3.43
C PRO A 17 9.43 -16.58 -3.82
N SER A 18 9.49 -17.89 -4.10
CA SER A 18 8.33 -18.68 -4.51
C SER A 18 7.25 -18.82 -3.43
N ARG A 19 7.55 -18.55 -2.15
CA ARG A 19 6.56 -18.61 -1.06
C ARG A 19 5.89 -17.27 -0.74
N TYR A 20 6.50 -16.16 -1.14
CA TYR A 20 6.08 -14.82 -0.69
C TYR A 20 5.71 -13.87 -1.84
N LEU A 21 6.05 -14.20 -3.09
CA LEU A 21 5.70 -13.40 -4.26
C LEU A 21 4.60 -14.08 -5.08
N SER A 22 3.68 -13.26 -5.58
CA SER A 22 2.66 -13.73 -6.51
C SER A 22 3.30 -14.15 -7.85
N LYS A 23 2.50 -14.75 -8.73
CA LYS A 23 2.95 -15.02 -10.10
C LYS A 23 3.26 -13.70 -10.84
N ALA A 24 2.39 -12.70 -10.68
CA ALA A 24 2.56 -11.41 -11.34
C ALA A 24 3.86 -10.70 -10.94
N ASP A 25 4.21 -10.72 -9.64
CA ASP A 25 5.43 -10.06 -9.15
C ASP A 25 6.69 -10.68 -9.76
N ARG A 26 6.69 -12.01 -9.94
CA ARG A 26 7.79 -12.73 -10.60
C ARG A 26 7.89 -12.38 -12.08
N ASP A 27 6.76 -12.31 -12.77
CA ASP A 27 6.72 -11.97 -14.19
C ASP A 27 7.22 -10.52 -14.42
N VAL A 28 6.87 -9.59 -13.54
CA VAL A 28 7.35 -8.19 -13.59
C VAL A 28 8.87 -8.09 -13.37
N LEU A 29 9.40 -8.80 -12.36
CA LEU A 29 10.83 -8.83 -12.10
C LEU A 29 11.62 -9.49 -13.23
N ALA A 30 11.08 -10.56 -13.82
CA ALA A 30 11.69 -11.23 -14.97
C ALA A 30 11.77 -10.28 -16.18
N LEU A 31 10.68 -9.57 -16.49
CA LEU A 31 10.65 -8.58 -17.56
C LEU A 31 11.63 -7.44 -17.31
N ALA A 32 11.71 -6.93 -16.08
CA ALA A 32 12.67 -5.89 -15.73
C ALA A 32 14.13 -6.37 -15.90
N MET A 33 14.41 -7.63 -15.59
CA MET A 33 15.74 -8.19 -15.80
C MET A 33 16.07 -8.33 -17.30
N GLU A 34 15.11 -8.79 -18.11
CA GLU A 34 15.26 -8.90 -19.56
C GLU A 34 15.57 -7.54 -20.20
N LEU A 35 14.79 -6.51 -19.87
CA LEU A 35 15.02 -5.15 -20.34
C LEU A 35 16.40 -4.61 -19.94
N LYS A 36 16.86 -4.94 -18.73
CA LYS A 36 18.19 -4.56 -18.25
C LYS A 36 19.30 -5.24 -19.07
N LEU A 37 19.12 -6.51 -19.43
CA LEU A 37 20.05 -7.25 -20.29
C LEU A 37 20.07 -6.70 -21.72
N ASP A 38 18.93 -6.20 -22.21
CA ASP A 38 18.82 -5.51 -23.49
C ASP A 38 19.40 -4.09 -23.48
N GLY A 39 19.97 -3.64 -22.36
CA GLY A 39 20.65 -2.36 -22.21
C GLY A 39 19.73 -1.19 -21.82
N HIS A 40 18.50 -1.47 -21.42
CA HIS A 40 17.61 -0.46 -20.84
C HIS A 40 17.83 -0.29 -19.34
N GLU A 41 17.32 0.82 -18.78
CA GLU A 41 17.36 1.12 -17.35
C GLU A 41 15.93 1.08 -16.77
N PRO A 42 15.38 -0.12 -16.49
CA PRO A 42 14.01 -0.25 -15.97
C PRO A 42 13.93 0.17 -14.51
N ILE A 43 12.80 0.81 -14.15
CA ILE A 43 12.47 1.21 -12.78
C ILE A 43 11.22 0.46 -12.34
N ILE A 44 11.32 -0.30 -11.24
CA ILE A 44 10.19 -0.99 -10.63
C ILE A 44 9.51 -0.07 -9.62
N VAL A 45 8.25 0.25 -9.82
CA VAL A 45 7.46 1.03 -8.86
C VAL A 45 6.50 0.12 -8.13
N SER A 46 6.67 -0.04 -6.83
CA SER A 46 5.84 -0.89 -5.98
C SER A 46 5.85 -0.40 -4.54
N ASP A 47 4.78 -0.63 -3.79
CA ASP A 47 4.72 -0.41 -2.33
C ASP A 47 5.10 -1.67 -1.52
N ASP A 48 5.30 -2.81 -2.19
CA ASP A 48 5.65 -4.07 -1.53
C ASP A 48 7.16 -4.13 -1.25
N TYR A 49 7.51 -4.15 0.04
CA TYR A 49 8.89 -4.28 0.51
C TYR A 49 9.59 -5.54 0.00
N ALA A 50 8.88 -6.66 -0.17
CA ALA A 50 9.48 -7.88 -0.70
C ALA A 50 9.96 -7.69 -2.15
N ILE A 51 9.18 -6.95 -2.96
CA ILE A 51 9.53 -6.63 -4.34
C ILE A 51 10.68 -5.61 -4.40
N GLN A 52 10.63 -4.56 -3.57
CA GLN A 52 11.69 -3.55 -3.50
C GLN A 52 13.03 -4.15 -3.08
N ASN A 53 13.04 -4.99 -2.03
CA ASN A 53 14.24 -5.69 -1.57
C ASN A 53 14.81 -6.58 -2.67
N LEU A 54 13.95 -7.30 -3.40
CA LEU A 54 14.41 -8.17 -4.49
C LEU A 54 14.92 -7.36 -5.69
N ALA A 55 14.29 -6.24 -6.02
CA ALA A 55 14.78 -5.31 -7.03
C ALA A 55 16.16 -4.76 -6.66
N ASP A 56 16.37 -4.38 -5.39
CA ASP A 56 17.68 -3.96 -4.88
C ASP A 56 18.74 -5.05 -4.99
N HIS A 57 18.40 -6.28 -4.60
CA HIS A 57 19.29 -7.43 -4.75
C HIS A 57 19.65 -7.70 -6.21
N LEU A 58 18.72 -7.48 -7.14
CA LEU A 58 18.92 -7.59 -8.59
C LEU A 58 19.57 -6.35 -9.22
N GLN A 59 19.88 -5.33 -8.41
CA GLN A 59 20.39 -4.02 -8.85
C GLN A 59 19.50 -3.39 -9.93
N ILE A 60 18.19 -3.54 -9.81
CA ILE A 60 17.19 -2.88 -10.65
C ILE A 60 16.73 -1.64 -9.89
N GLN A 61 16.67 -0.49 -10.55
CA GLN A 61 16.19 0.72 -9.88
C GLN A 61 14.74 0.50 -9.44
N HIS A 62 14.41 0.97 -8.24
CA HIS A 62 13.06 0.86 -7.73
C HIS A 62 12.60 2.16 -7.09
N GLY A 63 11.28 2.36 -7.06
CA GLY A 63 10.62 3.49 -6.42
C GLY A 63 9.46 3.01 -5.57
N SER A 64 9.31 3.62 -4.40
CA SER A 64 8.10 3.49 -3.58
C SER A 64 7.04 4.49 -4.06
N LEU A 65 5.76 4.14 -4.02
CA LEU A 65 4.73 5.17 -4.19
C LEU A 65 4.74 5.99 -2.92
N ALA A 66 4.89 7.32 -3.06
CA ALA A 66 4.82 8.23 -1.93
C ALA A 66 3.38 8.25 -1.37
N ASN A 67 3.04 7.26 -0.55
CA ASN A 67 1.86 7.31 0.29
C ASN A 67 2.21 8.24 1.46
N PHE A 68 1.68 9.46 1.45
CA PHE A 68 1.81 10.44 2.55
C PHE A 68 1.18 9.97 3.89
N GLY A 69 0.89 8.68 4.04
CA GLY A 69 0.15 8.11 5.14
C GLY A 69 -1.27 8.67 5.24
N ILE A 70 -1.92 8.44 6.37
CA ILE A 70 -3.22 9.05 6.68
C ILE A 70 -2.99 10.54 6.91
N VAL A 71 -3.30 11.39 5.92
CA VAL A 71 -3.12 12.86 6.05
C VAL A 71 -4.16 13.47 7.00
N HIS A 72 -5.34 12.85 7.13
CA HIS A 72 -6.47 13.39 7.88
C HIS A 72 -7.17 12.35 8.76
N ARG A 73 -7.41 12.71 10.02
CA ARG A 73 -8.27 11.96 10.95
C ARG A 73 -9.62 12.66 11.08
N PHE A 74 -10.70 11.91 10.88
CA PHE A 74 -12.07 12.42 10.98
C PHE A 74 -12.75 11.91 12.25
N ARG A 75 -13.28 12.82 13.05
CA ARG A 75 -14.16 12.47 14.18
C ARG A 75 -15.61 12.52 13.71
N TRP A 76 -16.28 11.38 13.74
CA TRP A 76 -17.68 11.26 13.31
C TRP A 76 -18.64 11.36 14.49
N ILE A 77 -19.79 11.99 14.26
CA ILE A 77 -20.94 11.97 15.17
C ILE A 77 -22.19 11.52 14.44
N MET A 78 -23.15 11.04 15.21
CA MET A 78 -24.52 10.83 14.74
C MET A 78 -25.33 12.08 15.11
N TYR A 79 -26.18 12.58 14.21
CA TYR A 79 -27.06 13.70 14.47
C TYR A 79 -28.49 13.42 13.99
N CYS A 80 -29.48 13.95 14.70
CA CYS A 80 -30.85 13.85 14.27
C CYS A 80 -31.18 14.97 13.28
N PRO A 81 -31.71 14.68 12.08
CA PRO A 81 -32.10 15.73 11.13
C PRO A 81 -33.34 16.51 11.56
N ALA A 82 -34.23 15.93 12.37
CA ALA A 82 -35.46 16.59 12.84
C ALA A 82 -35.23 17.52 14.05
N CYS A 83 -34.61 17.02 15.12
CA CYS A 83 -34.41 17.78 16.38
C CYS A 83 -32.97 18.26 16.62
N TYR A 84 -32.05 18.02 15.68
CA TYR A 84 -30.65 18.47 15.70
C TYR A 84 -29.79 17.96 16.88
N ARG A 85 -30.29 17.01 17.68
CA ARG A 85 -29.53 16.40 18.78
C ARG A 85 -28.36 15.58 18.25
N ARG A 86 -27.23 15.63 18.97
CA ARG A 86 -25.99 14.92 18.64
C ARG A 86 -25.84 13.69 19.52
N TYR A 87 -25.28 12.62 18.95
CA TYR A 87 -25.06 11.33 19.57
C TYR A 87 -23.68 10.80 19.18
N LYS A 88 -23.09 9.97 20.04
CA LYS A 88 -21.89 9.20 19.70
C LYS A 88 -22.33 7.95 18.89
N PRO A 89 -21.60 7.57 17.83
CA PRO A 89 -21.81 6.26 17.18
C PRO A 89 -21.71 5.13 18.23
N PRO A 90 -22.46 4.02 18.09
CA PRO A 90 -23.23 3.59 16.91
C PRO A 90 -24.75 3.85 16.98
N GLU A 91 -25.22 4.87 17.71
CA GLU A 91 -26.66 5.15 17.86
C GLU A 91 -27.35 5.34 16.49
N LYS A 92 -28.49 4.66 16.29
CA LYS A 92 -29.22 4.66 14.99
C LYS A 92 -30.50 5.48 15.01
N LYS A 93 -31.14 5.66 16.16
CA LYS A 93 -32.42 6.38 16.30
C LYS A 93 -32.32 7.48 17.35
N CYS A 94 -33.04 8.58 17.12
CA CYS A 94 -33.13 9.66 18.08
C CYS A 94 -33.96 9.25 19.30
N ARG A 95 -33.40 9.41 20.50
CA ARG A 95 -34.10 9.15 21.78
C ARG A 95 -35.22 10.14 22.10
N ILE A 96 -35.33 11.24 21.34
CA ILE A 96 -36.30 12.32 21.58
C ILE A 96 -37.48 12.20 20.59
N CYS A 97 -37.20 12.15 19.28
CA CYS A 97 -38.23 12.17 18.25
C CYS A 97 -38.31 10.87 17.41
N GLY A 98 -37.52 9.84 17.74
CA GLY A 98 -37.55 8.55 17.05
C GLY A 98 -36.96 8.54 15.63
N THR A 99 -36.66 9.70 15.04
CA THR A 99 -36.11 9.83 13.68
C THR A 99 -34.76 9.09 13.56
N GLN A 100 -34.50 8.50 12.39
CA GLN A 100 -33.21 7.87 12.11
C GLN A 100 -32.08 8.91 12.10
N LEU A 101 -30.96 8.57 12.75
CA LEU A 101 -29.80 9.43 12.86
C LEU A 101 -28.94 9.36 11.58
N LYS A 102 -28.38 10.50 11.20
CA LYS A 102 -27.44 10.62 10.08
C LYS A 102 -26.02 10.84 10.61
N ARG A 103 -25.01 10.40 9.85
CA ARG A 103 -23.60 10.58 10.22
C ARG A 103 -23.10 11.95 9.71
N LYS A 104 -22.36 12.68 10.55
CA LYS A 104 -21.71 13.95 10.18
C LYS A 104 -20.28 13.99 10.70
N VAL A 105 -19.38 14.60 9.93
CA VAL A 105 -18.00 14.90 10.38
C VAL A 105 -18.08 16.04 11.39
N LEU A 106 -17.61 15.80 12.61
CA LEU A 106 -17.52 16.82 13.66
C LEU A 106 -16.23 17.62 13.56
N SER A 107 -15.11 16.94 13.27
CA SER A 107 -13.82 17.61 13.13
C SER A 107 -12.91 16.84 12.19
N LYS A 108 -12.11 17.60 11.42
CA LYS A 108 -11.00 17.14 10.60
C LYS A 108 -9.72 17.57 11.30
N ALA A 109 -8.87 16.62 11.67
CA ALA A 109 -7.53 16.90 12.17
C ALA A 109 -6.51 16.43 11.12
N SER A 110 -5.44 17.20 10.89
CA SER A 110 -4.26 16.66 10.21
C SER A 110 -3.72 15.55 11.10
N ALA A 111 -3.51 14.35 10.56
CA ALA A 111 -2.74 13.39 11.31
C ALA A 111 -1.29 13.92 11.32
N SER A 112 -0.67 13.94 12.50
CA SER A 112 0.78 14.09 12.57
C SER A 112 1.41 12.99 11.73
N ARG A 113 2.36 13.37 10.86
CA ARG A 113 3.21 12.40 10.16
C ARG A 113 3.79 11.46 11.22
N CYS A 114 3.56 10.16 11.05
CA CYS A 114 4.25 9.15 11.84
C CYS A 114 5.70 9.07 11.38
#